data_AF-A0A0L0BLZ3-F1
#
_entry.id   AF-A0A0L0BLZ3-F1
#
_cell.length_a   1.000
_cell.length_b   1.000
_cell.length_c   1.000
_cell.angle_alpha   90.00
_cell.angle_beta   90.00
_cell.angle_gamma   90.00
#
_symmetry.space_group_name_H-M   'P 1'
#
loop_
_entity.id
_entity.type
_entity.pdbx_description
1 polymer ?
#
loop_
_entity_poly.entity_id
_entity_poly.type
_entity_poly.pdbx_seq_one_letter_code
_entity_poly.pdbx_strand_id
1 'polypeptide(L)'
;MQLIKLLQFLLLQIIILKQIQNVATQTNIQNILLLHYSKSPLKWENKFKDFTNIILNEELVQVLNEQQEPVTDVQTLYNKAISKMYERIAETDLVELLWKIYLKYDVKTFISMTRAQLALYWRYRLDQIQEPYYVLLASHCFYRIKNDAFFTRLPSSTQQLLNTTLKSLPSSLQYLFGQSELCLSNDHYFEVMHSTAAHKFNADINQVLSTKWDRINAEFMSPLEIIFEETAEDNLSDLNVALRSKNFRGYFQRLPEYDDKIGANSTGRRELKNFLWSLELVDDNHLIFRQDDYLLCRQDAGLVYALKEKTIYDSECQWTAGECISPITLDSLRNKDRIPNK
;
A
#
# COMPACT_ATOMS: atom_id res chain seq x y z
N MET A 1 53.37 0.00 23.89
CA MET A 1 52.03 -0.28 23.32
C MET A 1 51.09 0.95 23.34
N GLN A 2 51.17 1.85 24.32
CA GLN A 2 50.35 3.08 24.36
C GLN A 2 50.79 4.16 23.34
N LEU A 3 52.08 4.28 23.04
CA LEU A 3 52.60 5.26 22.08
C LEU A 3 52.11 5.01 20.64
N ILE A 4 51.99 3.74 20.25
CA ILE A 4 51.49 3.33 18.91
C ILE A 4 50.01 3.67 18.75
N LYS A 5 49.19 3.50 19.81
CA LYS A 5 47.77 3.86 19.79
C LYS A 5 47.57 5.38 19.70
N LEU A 6 48.42 6.17 20.38
CA LEU A 6 48.39 7.63 20.30
C LEU A 6 48.78 8.13 18.88
N LEU A 7 49.79 7.50 18.28
CA LEU A 7 50.23 7.78 16.91
C LEU A 7 49.18 7.39 15.87
N GLN A 8 48.48 6.27 16.05
CA GLN A 8 47.37 5.86 15.18
C GLN A 8 46.16 6.79 15.31
N PHE A 9 45.85 7.27 16.52
CA PHE A 9 44.79 8.25 16.75
C PHE A 9 45.11 9.62 16.13
N LEU A 10 46.36 10.07 16.25
CA LEU A 10 46.83 11.30 15.61
C LEU A 10 46.87 11.18 14.08
N LEU A 11 47.26 10.03 13.52
CA LEU A 11 47.21 9.80 12.07
C LEU A 11 45.77 9.82 11.55
N LEU A 12 44.83 9.22 12.28
CA LEU A 12 43.41 9.22 11.94
C LEU A 12 42.82 10.63 12.00
N GLN A 13 43.16 11.40 13.04
CA GLN A 13 42.79 12.82 13.17
C GLN A 13 43.35 13.64 12.00
N ILE A 14 44.59 13.41 11.58
CA ILE A 14 45.20 14.12 10.44
C ILE A 14 44.55 13.72 9.11
N ILE A 15 44.19 12.45 8.90
CA ILE A 15 43.47 11.99 7.70
C ILE A 15 42.07 12.60 7.65
N ILE A 16 41.38 12.65 8.79
CA ILE A 16 40.06 13.29 8.94
C ILE A 16 40.17 14.80 8.70
N LEU A 17 41.18 15.48 9.28
CA LEU A 17 41.45 16.90 9.04
C LEU A 17 41.79 17.20 7.58
N LYS A 18 42.47 16.30 6.87
CA LYS A 18 42.81 16.45 5.45
C LYS A 18 41.62 16.19 4.52
N GLN A 19 40.70 15.31 4.91
CA GLN A 19 39.40 15.15 4.23
C GLN A 19 38.45 16.32 4.53
N ILE A 20 38.51 16.88 5.73
CA ILE A 20 37.77 18.09 6.13
C ILE A 20 38.34 19.34 5.43
N GLN A 21 39.66 19.49 5.26
CA GLN A 21 40.24 20.62 4.51
C GLN A 21 39.88 20.63 3.03
N ASN A 22 39.54 19.48 2.43
CA ASN A 22 39.03 19.39 1.07
C ASN A 22 37.51 19.60 0.95
N VAL A 23 36.79 19.70 2.07
CA VAL A 23 35.31 19.76 2.10
C VAL A 23 34.76 20.89 3.00
N ALA A 24 35.60 21.61 3.74
CA ALA A 24 35.13 22.58 4.73
C ALA A 24 36.05 23.79 4.87
N THR A 25 35.80 24.82 4.07
CA THR A 25 35.50 26.12 4.69
C THR A 25 34.12 26.03 5.33
N GLN A 26 34.09 25.54 6.57
CA GLN A 26 32.86 25.43 7.36
C GLN A 26 32.43 26.83 7.80
N THR A 27 31.47 27.38 7.09
CA THR A 27 30.47 28.26 7.70
C THR A 27 29.10 27.69 7.36
N ASN A 28 28.47 27.17 8.40
CA ASN A 28 27.05 26.83 8.51
C ASN A 28 26.54 25.62 7.72
N ILE A 29 26.19 24.56 8.46
CA ILE A 29 25.23 23.53 8.04
C ILE A 29 23.84 24.18 7.73
N GLN A 30 23.55 25.37 8.29
CA GLN A 30 22.46 26.24 7.82
C GLN A 30 22.59 26.65 6.32
N ASN A 31 23.81 26.77 5.77
CA ASN A 31 24.01 27.13 4.36
C ASN A 31 23.84 25.95 3.41
N ILE A 32 24.03 24.70 3.85
CA ILE A 32 23.72 23.53 3.02
C ILE A 32 22.19 23.36 2.92
N LEU A 33 21.46 23.68 3.98
CA LEU A 33 20.00 23.78 3.95
C LEU A 33 19.53 25.01 3.11
N LEU A 34 20.18 26.18 3.21
CA LEU A 34 19.82 27.38 2.43
C LEU A 34 20.25 27.34 0.95
N LEU A 35 21.28 26.57 0.57
CA LEU A 35 21.75 26.44 -0.81
C LEU A 35 20.85 25.56 -1.69
N HIS A 36 19.99 24.72 -1.10
CA HIS A 36 18.91 24.07 -1.84
C HIS A 36 17.63 24.91 -1.98
N TYR A 37 17.48 25.99 -1.19
CA TYR A 37 16.23 26.77 -1.10
C TYR A 37 16.28 28.19 -1.70
N SER A 38 17.35 28.62 -2.36
CA SER A 38 17.48 30.03 -2.81
C SER A 38 17.34 30.31 -4.31
N LYS A 39 16.84 29.37 -5.13
CA LYS A 39 16.62 29.66 -6.56
C LYS A 39 15.32 29.07 -7.13
N SER A 40 14.18 29.67 -6.83
CA SER A 40 13.15 30.07 -7.83
C SER A 40 11.91 30.67 -7.15
N PRO A 41 11.39 31.81 -7.63
CA PRO A 41 10.15 32.39 -7.13
C PRO A 41 8.97 31.76 -7.88
N LEU A 42 8.33 30.72 -7.33
CA LEU A 42 7.13 30.15 -7.94
C LEU A 42 6.10 29.69 -6.89
N LYS A 43 5.00 30.47 -6.86
CA LYS A 43 3.61 30.20 -6.48
C LYS A 43 3.31 29.45 -5.17
N TRP A 44 2.28 29.95 -4.50
CA TRP A 44 1.86 29.69 -3.11
C TRP A 44 1.59 28.22 -2.72
N GLU A 45 1.56 27.27 -3.65
CA GLU A 45 1.37 25.83 -3.38
C GLU A 45 2.61 25.13 -2.78
N ASN A 46 3.81 25.73 -2.86
CA ASN A 46 5.05 25.12 -2.36
C ASN A 46 5.26 25.22 -0.84
N LYS A 47 4.54 26.11 -0.12
CA LYS A 47 4.78 26.35 1.32
C LYS A 47 4.47 25.14 2.22
N PHE A 48 3.51 24.28 1.85
CA PHE A 48 3.17 23.09 2.65
C PHE A 48 4.16 21.93 2.42
N LYS A 49 4.71 21.79 1.22
CA LYS A 49 5.73 20.77 0.91
C LYS A 49 7.08 21.11 1.57
N ASP A 50 7.37 22.40 1.70
CA ASP A 50 8.53 22.89 2.45
C ASP A 50 8.39 22.59 3.96
N PHE A 51 7.19 22.76 4.53
CA PHE A 51 6.94 22.58 5.97
C PHE A 51 7.15 21.14 6.46
N THR A 52 6.71 20.15 5.70
CA THR A 52 6.89 18.75 6.08
C THR A 52 8.35 18.31 6.06
N ASN A 53 9.09 18.74 5.03
CA ASN A 53 10.52 18.52 4.97
C ASN A 53 11.23 19.20 6.15
N ILE A 54 10.74 20.37 6.60
CA ILE A 54 11.29 21.06 7.77
C ILE A 54 11.08 20.22 9.04
N ILE A 55 9.86 19.72 9.32
CA ILE A 55 9.59 18.97 10.55
C ILE A 55 10.44 17.70 10.64
N LEU A 56 10.49 16.87 9.60
CA LEU A 56 11.29 15.64 9.65
C LEU A 56 12.79 15.97 9.79
N ASN A 57 13.28 16.98 9.07
CA ASN A 57 14.68 17.37 9.17
C ASN A 57 15.04 17.93 10.55
N GLU A 58 14.17 18.72 11.17
CA GLU A 58 14.35 19.21 12.54
C GLU A 58 14.47 18.05 13.53
N GLU A 59 13.58 17.06 13.44
CA GLU A 59 13.63 15.86 14.30
C GLU A 59 14.87 15.00 14.04
N LEU A 60 15.27 14.81 12.79
CA LEU A 60 16.51 14.10 12.45
C LEU A 60 17.75 14.82 13.00
N VAL A 61 17.81 16.15 12.91
CA VAL A 61 18.90 16.97 13.48
C VAL A 61 18.91 16.88 15.00
N GLN A 62 17.74 16.97 15.63
CA GLN A 62 17.63 16.85 17.08
C GLN A 62 18.11 15.48 17.55
N VAL A 63 17.65 14.40 16.92
CA VAL A 63 18.08 13.03 17.24
C VAL A 63 19.59 12.86 17.06
N LEU A 64 20.16 13.43 16.00
CA LEU A 64 21.62 13.41 15.75
C LEU A 64 22.39 14.13 16.86
N ASN A 65 21.93 15.30 17.29
CA ASN A 65 22.57 16.08 18.35
C ASN A 65 22.47 15.40 19.73
N GLU A 66 21.44 14.59 19.95
CA GLU A 66 21.26 13.80 21.17
C GLU A 66 22.09 12.51 21.20
N GLN A 67 22.67 12.07 20.07
CA GLN A 67 23.50 10.86 20.05
C GLN A 67 24.87 11.11 20.69
N GLN A 68 25.20 10.31 21.70
CA GLN A 68 26.55 10.26 22.28
C GLN A 68 27.50 9.36 21.47
N GLU A 69 26.96 8.44 20.66
CA GLU A 69 27.72 7.51 19.82
C GLU A 69 27.47 7.77 18.33
N PRO A 70 28.47 7.52 17.46
CA PRO A 70 28.31 7.69 16.03
C PRO A 70 27.24 6.73 15.48
N VAL A 71 26.27 7.27 14.76
CA VAL A 71 25.23 6.46 14.15
C VAL A 71 25.79 5.69 12.96
N THR A 72 25.73 4.37 13.06
CA THR A 72 26.26 3.44 12.06
C THR A 72 25.24 3.10 10.97
N ASP A 73 23.95 3.29 11.24
CA ASP A 73 22.85 2.98 10.32
C ASP A 73 21.86 4.15 10.22
N VAL A 74 21.66 4.63 8.99
CA VAL A 74 20.73 5.73 8.70
C VAL A 74 19.30 5.36 9.06
N GLN A 75 18.87 4.11 8.92
CA GLN A 75 17.49 3.72 9.27
C GLN A 75 17.22 3.90 10.77
N THR A 76 18.21 3.68 11.62
CA THR A 76 18.12 3.93 13.08
C THR A 76 17.80 5.40 13.40
N LEU A 77 18.32 6.37 12.62
CA LEU A 77 17.96 7.78 12.78
C LEU A 77 16.48 8.02 12.49
N TYR A 78 15.99 7.48 11.37
CA TYR A 78 14.57 7.61 10.98
C TYR A 78 13.67 6.97 12.03
N ASN A 79 14.02 5.77 12.53
CA ASN A 79 13.25 5.10 13.57
C ASN A 79 13.09 5.98 14.83
N LYS A 80 14.17 6.64 15.29
CA LYS A 80 14.12 7.54 16.45
C LYS A 80 13.33 8.82 16.18
N ALA A 81 13.56 9.47 15.04
CA ALA A 81 12.85 10.71 14.68
C ALA A 81 11.35 10.45 14.51
N ILE A 82 10.98 9.40 13.79
CA ILE A 82 9.58 9.02 13.61
C ILE A 82 8.93 8.61 14.94
N SER A 83 9.63 7.91 15.83
CA SER A 83 9.10 7.60 17.16
C SER A 83 8.67 8.86 17.93
N LYS A 84 9.48 9.93 17.89
CA LYS A 84 9.13 11.22 18.52
C LYS A 84 7.96 11.92 17.83
N MET A 85 7.84 11.81 16.51
CA MET A 85 6.72 12.39 15.78
C MET A 85 5.42 11.64 16.08
N TYR A 86 5.50 10.31 16.17
CA TYR A 86 4.41 9.40 16.46
C TYR A 86 3.77 9.63 17.84
N GLU A 87 4.53 10.13 18.81
CA GLU A 87 3.99 10.51 20.13
C GLU A 87 3.08 11.76 20.08
N ARG A 88 3.10 12.53 18.99
CA ARG A 88 2.45 13.85 18.89
C ARG A 88 1.47 13.98 17.73
N ILE A 89 1.56 13.11 16.73
CA ILE A 89 0.79 13.19 15.48
C ILE A 89 0.19 11.80 15.23
N ALA A 90 -1.10 11.76 14.86
CA ALA A 90 -1.78 10.52 14.53
C ALA A 90 -1.07 9.79 13.38
N GLU A 91 -1.12 8.46 13.42
CA GLU A 91 -0.40 7.58 12.51
C GLU A 91 -0.82 7.77 11.04
N THR A 92 -2.11 7.97 10.78
CA THR A 92 -2.66 8.23 9.45
C THR A 92 -2.20 9.58 8.90
N ASP A 93 -2.24 10.62 9.72
CA ASP A 93 -1.73 11.96 9.38
C ASP A 93 -0.22 11.93 9.10
N LEU A 94 0.53 11.12 9.85
CA LEU A 94 1.96 10.92 9.61
C LEU A 94 2.23 10.25 8.26
N VAL A 95 1.44 9.27 7.84
CA VAL A 95 1.62 8.66 6.51
C VAL A 95 1.50 9.72 5.42
N GLU A 96 0.45 10.54 5.46
CA GLU A 96 0.24 11.60 4.47
C GLU A 96 1.33 12.68 4.52
N LEU A 97 1.71 13.10 5.73
CA LEU A 97 2.77 14.07 5.94
C LEU A 97 4.07 13.53 5.32
N LEU A 98 4.52 12.35 5.73
CA LEU A 98 5.75 11.76 5.21
C LEU A 98 5.71 11.53 3.70
N TRP A 99 4.56 11.25 3.10
CA TRP A 99 4.44 11.14 1.64
C TRP A 99 4.79 12.45 0.92
N LYS A 100 4.38 13.59 1.48
CA LYS A 100 4.63 14.94 0.93
C LYS A 100 6.12 15.33 0.92
N ILE A 101 6.99 14.56 1.58
CA ILE A 101 8.46 14.68 1.47
C ILE A 101 8.90 14.46 0.02
N TYR A 102 8.27 13.50 -0.68
CA TYR A 102 8.67 13.13 -2.03
C TYR A 102 8.36 14.26 -3.01
N LEU A 103 9.42 14.91 -3.47
CA LEU A 103 9.36 15.84 -4.58
C LEU A 103 9.49 15.02 -5.87
N LYS A 104 8.44 15.02 -6.68
CA LYS A 104 8.36 14.24 -7.92
C LYS A 104 9.64 14.41 -8.74
N TYR A 105 10.21 13.29 -9.18
CA TYR A 105 11.48 13.23 -9.93
C TYR A 105 12.77 13.49 -9.12
N ASP A 106 12.70 13.64 -7.80
CA ASP A 106 13.89 13.72 -6.93
C ASP A 106 14.14 12.41 -6.16
N VAL A 107 15.23 11.72 -6.54
CA VAL A 107 15.65 10.44 -5.95
C VAL A 107 15.97 10.56 -4.45
N LYS A 108 16.55 11.67 -4.00
CA LYS A 108 16.95 11.83 -2.59
C LYS A 108 15.72 11.92 -1.70
N THR A 109 14.75 12.74 -2.10
CA THR A 109 13.49 12.87 -1.36
C THR A 109 12.67 11.58 -1.40
N PHE A 110 12.70 10.84 -2.51
CA PHE A 110 12.10 9.50 -2.59
C PHE A 110 12.71 8.51 -1.60
N ILE A 111 14.05 8.47 -1.47
CA ILE A 111 14.75 7.62 -0.50
C ILE A 111 14.37 8.03 0.94
N SER A 112 14.35 9.34 1.23
CA SER A 112 13.98 9.87 2.55
C SER A 112 12.55 9.53 2.92
N MET A 113 11.59 9.76 2.02
CA MET A 113 10.19 9.40 2.19
C MET A 113 10.06 7.90 2.46
N THR A 114 10.68 7.05 1.65
CA THR A 114 10.61 5.59 1.80
C THR A 114 11.10 5.13 3.17
N ARG A 115 12.25 5.64 3.64
CA ARG A 115 12.80 5.29 4.96
C ARG A 115 11.91 5.74 6.11
N ALA A 116 11.29 6.92 5.97
CA ALA A 116 10.37 7.45 6.95
C ALA A 116 9.09 6.61 7.04
N GLN A 117 8.50 6.22 5.89
CA GLN A 117 7.33 5.34 5.84
C GLN A 117 7.62 3.96 6.45
N LEU A 118 8.79 3.39 6.17
CA LEU A 118 9.21 2.13 6.79
C LEU A 118 9.39 2.28 8.30
N ALA A 119 10.03 3.35 8.77
CA ALA A 119 10.19 3.63 10.19
C ALA A 119 8.84 3.76 10.90
N LEU A 120 7.88 4.47 10.28
CA LEU A 120 6.53 4.66 10.80
C LEU A 120 5.79 3.33 10.94
N TYR A 121 5.80 2.49 9.89
CA TYR A 121 5.18 1.18 9.94
C TYR A 121 5.77 0.28 11.01
N TRP A 122 7.10 0.18 11.10
CA TRP A 122 7.72 -0.66 12.13
C TRP A 122 7.51 -0.12 13.54
N ARG A 123 7.45 1.21 13.72
CA ARG A 123 7.06 1.82 15.01
C ARG A 123 5.62 1.48 15.37
N TYR A 124 4.69 1.62 14.43
CA TYR A 124 3.29 1.27 14.61
C TYR A 124 3.12 -0.22 14.98
N ARG A 125 3.85 -1.13 14.32
CA ARG A 125 3.80 -2.57 14.60
C ARG A 125 4.29 -2.95 16.01
N LEU A 126 4.98 -2.06 16.72
CA LEU A 126 5.31 -2.26 18.13
C LEU A 126 4.13 -1.98 19.05
N ASP A 127 3.18 -1.14 18.61
CA ASP A 127 1.91 -0.98 19.31
C ASP A 127 1.04 -2.21 19.01
N GLN A 128 0.46 -2.80 20.04
CA GLN A 128 -0.37 -4.00 19.90
C GLN A 128 -1.80 -3.68 19.43
N ILE A 129 -2.10 -2.42 19.14
CA ILE A 129 -3.41 -1.96 18.69
C ILE A 129 -3.37 -1.89 17.17
N GLN A 130 -4.22 -2.69 16.52
CA GLN A 130 -4.36 -2.67 15.07
C GLN A 130 -5.56 -1.81 14.68
N GLU A 131 -5.28 -0.68 14.05
CA GLU A 131 -6.19 0.19 13.31
C GLU A 131 -6.16 -0.22 11.82
N PRO A 132 -7.24 -0.86 11.29
CA PRO A 132 -7.25 -1.40 9.93
C PRO A 132 -7.03 -0.36 8.84
N TYR A 133 -7.53 0.87 9.01
CA TYR A 133 -7.43 1.90 8.00
C TYR A 133 -5.96 2.34 7.77
N TYR A 134 -5.19 2.52 8.84
CA TYR A 134 -3.76 2.79 8.77
C TYR A 134 -3.01 1.66 8.06
N VAL A 135 -3.31 0.39 8.37
CA VAL A 135 -2.62 -0.75 7.74
C VAL A 135 -2.88 -0.78 6.24
N LEU A 136 -4.12 -0.50 5.82
CA LEU A 136 -4.48 -0.38 4.40
C LEU A 136 -3.73 0.77 3.72
N LEU A 137 -3.71 1.94 4.35
CA LEU A 137 -3.04 3.14 3.86
C LEU A 137 -1.52 2.94 3.72
N ALA A 138 -0.88 2.38 4.73
CA ALA A 138 0.55 2.06 4.71
C ALA A 138 0.88 1.01 3.63
N SER A 139 0.02 0.00 3.47
CA SER A 139 0.18 -1.01 2.41
C SER A 139 0.10 -0.40 1.01
N HIS A 140 -0.86 0.50 0.79
CA HIS A 140 -0.97 1.27 -0.44
C HIS A 140 0.27 2.14 -0.69
N CYS A 141 0.79 2.79 0.34
CA CYS A 141 2.04 3.54 0.27
C CYS A 141 3.22 2.65 -0.19
N PHE A 142 3.38 1.45 0.40
CA PHE A 142 4.44 0.52 0.01
C PHE A 142 4.28 -0.02 -1.41
N TYR A 143 3.05 -0.25 -1.84
CA TYR A 143 2.75 -0.58 -3.24
C TYR A 143 3.24 0.52 -4.19
N ARG A 144 2.91 1.78 -3.92
CA ARG A 144 3.35 2.91 -4.75
C ARG A 144 4.87 3.03 -4.76
N ILE A 145 5.54 2.91 -3.61
CA ILE A 145 7.01 2.91 -3.52
C ILE A 145 7.62 1.80 -4.38
N LYS A 146 7.09 0.58 -4.32
CA LYS A 146 7.62 -0.57 -5.08
C LYS A 146 7.44 -0.40 -6.60
N ASN A 147 6.39 0.28 -7.03
CA ASN A 147 6.08 0.50 -8.45
C ASN A 147 6.62 1.84 -9.00
N ASP A 148 7.22 2.70 -8.16
CA ASP A 148 7.85 3.94 -8.61
C ASP A 148 9.13 3.67 -9.43
N ALA A 149 9.40 4.53 -10.43
CA ALA A 149 10.57 4.43 -11.31
C ALA A 149 11.91 4.49 -10.55
N PHE A 150 11.95 5.10 -9.37
CA PHE A 150 13.13 5.19 -8.51
C PHE A 150 13.29 4.04 -7.53
N PHE A 151 12.40 3.05 -7.50
CA PHE A 151 12.53 1.88 -6.62
C PHE A 151 13.93 1.22 -6.72
N THR A 152 14.43 1.05 -7.95
CA THR A 152 15.76 0.46 -8.21
C THR A 152 16.93 1.32 -7.72
N ARG A 153 16.70 2.59 -7.37
CA ARG A 153 17.70 3.53 -6.83
C ARG A 153 17.74 3.53 -5.30
N LEU A 154 16.80 2.86 -4.63
CA LEU A 154 16.85 2.72 -3.18
C LEU A 154 18.12 1.95 -2.75
N PRO A 155 18.72 2.28 -1.60
CA PRO A 155 19.79 1.48 -1.03
C PRO A 155 19.34 0.02 -0.80
N SER A 156 20.22 -0.95 -1.00
CA SER A 156 19.88 -2.38 -0.93
C SER A 156 19.24 -2.79 0.40
N SER A 157 19.71 -2.23 1.52
CA SER A 157 19.12 -2.46 2.84
C SER A 157 17.69 -1.94 2.95
N THR A 158 17.40 -0.78 2.36
CA THR A 158 16.05 -0.20 2.29
C THR A 158 15.13 -1.03 1.38
N GLN A 159 15.61 -1.50 0.22
CA GLN A 159 14.84 -2.41 -0.63
C GLN A 159 14.52 -3.73 0.08
N GLN A 160 15.49 -4.32 0.77
CA GLN A 160 15.30 -5.54 1.54
C GLN A 160 14.28 -5.33 2.66
N LEU A 161 14.38 -4.22 3.40
CA LEU A 161 13.42 -3.87 4.45
C LEU A 161 12.01 -3.68 3.89
N LEU A 162 11.84 -3.00 2.74
CA LEU A 162 10.54 -2.87 2.09
C LEU A 162 9.96 -4.24 1.69
N ASN A 163 10.78 -5.10 1.09
CA ASN A 163 10.33 -6.43 0.69
C ASN A 163 9.94 -7.31 1.90
N THR A 164 10.68 -7.23 3.00
CA THR A 164 10.31 -7.89 4.27
C THR A 164 9.02 -7.31 4.82
N THR A 165 8.85 -5.99 4.75
CA THR A 165 7.65 -5.28 5.21
C THR A 165 6.42 -5.73 4.43
N LEU A 166 6.50 -5.78 3.09
CA LEU A 166 5.43 -6.28 2.23
C LEU A 166 5.04 -7.73 2.56
N LYS A 167 6.01 -8.60 2.87
CA LYS A 167 5.75 -9.99 3.31
C LYS A 167 5.16 -10.11 4.73
N SER A 168 5.24 -9.03 5.52
CA SER A 168 4.70 -8.98 6.89
C SER A 168 3.27 -8.44 6.96
N LEU A 169 2.74 -7.96 5.84
CA LEU A 169 1.37 -7.49 5.74
C LEU A 169 0.39 -8.64 5.96
N PRO A 170 -0.86 -8.36 6.36
CA PRO A 170 -1.90 -9.37 6.34
C PRO A 170 -2.09 -10.01 4.96
N SER A 171 -2.59 -11.24 4.93
CA SER A 171 -2.56 -12.08 3.73
C SER A 171 -3.29 -11.41 2.57
N SER A 172 -4.50 -10.89 2.81
CA SER A 172 -5.28 -10.21 1.76
C SER A 172 -4.52 -9.02 1.16
N LEU A 173 -3.83 -8.24 1.98
CA LEU A 173 -3.04 -7.10 1.51
C LEU A 173 -1.79 -7.53 0.75
N GLN A 174 -1.17 -8.66 1.12
CA GLN A 174 -0.07 -9.24 0.35
C GLN A 174 -0.52 -9.62 -1.07
N TYR A 175 -1.70 -10.20 -1.22
CA TYR A 175 -2.23 -10.54 -2.55
C TYR A 175 -2.62 -9.28 -3.33
N LEU A 176 -3.39 -8.41 -2.68
CA LEU A 176 -3.91 -7.18 -3.26
C LEU A 176 -2.81 -6.26 -3.82
N PHE A 177 -1.71 -6.07 -3.08
CA PHE A 177 -0.61 -5.18 -3.46
C PHE A 177 0.64 -5.90 -4.00
N GLY A 178 0.74 -7.22 -3.80
CA GLY A 178 1.94 -7.98 -4.14
C GLY A 178 1.83 -8.80 -5.43
N GLN A 179 0.61 -9.11 -5.87
CA GLN A 179 0.36 -10.04 -6.97
C GLN A 179 -0.33 -9.35 -8.16
N SER A 180 -0.09 -9.87 -9.37
CA SER A 180 -0.68 -9.35 -10.61
C SER A 180 -2.05 -9.95 -10.95
N GLU A 181 -2.46 -10.95 -10.17
CA GLU A 181 -3.76 -11.59 -10.21
C GLU A 181 -4.08 -12.18 -8.84
N LEU A 182 -5.36 -12.25 -8.52
CA LEU A 182 -5.86 -12.80 -7.28
C LEU A 182 -7.27 -13.32 -7.46
N CYS A 183 -7.73 -14.07 -6.47
CA CYS A 183 -9.12 -14.42 -6.29
C CYS A 183 -9.65 -13.80 -4.99
N LEU A 184 -10.91 -13.41 -5.01
CA LEU A 184 -11.62 -12.94 -3.82
C LEU A 184 -12.49 -14.08 -3.30
N SER A 185 -12.28 -14.47 -2.06
CA SER A 185 -13.05 -15.52 -1.38
C SER A 185 -14.02 -14.89 -0.40
N ASN A 186 -15.23 -15.42 -0.32
CA ASN A 186 -16.16 -15.09 0.74
C ASN A 186 -16.17 -16.22 1.77
N ASP A 187 -15.69 -15.92 2.98
CA ASP A 187 -15.51 -16.92 4.02
C ASP A 187 -16.84 -17.41 4.62
N HIS A 188 -17.90 -16.58 4.56
CA HIS A 188 -19.24 -16.99 4.99
C HIS A 188 -19.82 -18.11 4.11
N TYR A 189 -19.65 -18.00 2.79
CA TYR A 189 -20.15 -19.01 1.85
C TYR A 189 -19.11 -20.08 1.50
N PHE A 190 -17.83 -19.88 1.83
CA PHE A 190 -16.69 -20.71 1.40
C PHE A 190 -16.60 -20.80 -0.13
N GLU A 191 -16.90 -19.69 -0.82
CA GLU A 191 -16.93 -19.64 -2.28
C GLU A 191 -15.92 -18.61 -2.79
N VAL A 192 -15.39 -18.86 -3.99
CA VAL A 192 -14.43 -17.97 -4.66
C VAL A 192 -15.13 -17.22 -5.78
N MET A 193 -15.01 -15.90 -5.78
CA MET A 193 -15.47 -15.03 -6.84
C MET A 193 -14.66 -15.25 -8.11
N HIS A 194 -15.37 -15.41 -9.23
CA HIS A 194 -14.80 -15.52 -10.56
C HIS A 194 -15.69 -14.79 -11.58
N SER A 195 -15.09 -14.42 -12.69
CA SER A 195 -15.83 -13.98 -13.88
C SER A 195 -16.44 -15.18 -14.59
N THR A 196 -17.66 -15.02 -15.11
CA THR A 196 -18.29 -16.01 -16.01
C THR A 196 -19.05 -15.32 -17.14
N ALA A 197 -19.34 -16.05 -18.23
CA ALA A 197 -20.06 -15.53 -19.38
C ALA A 197 -21.53 -15.23 -19.04
N ALA A 198 -21.99 -14.07 -19.47
CA ALA A 198 -23.30 -13.53 -19.13
C ALA A 198 -24.29 -13.72 -20.28
N HIS A 199 -24.94 -14.89 -20.37
CA HIS A 199 -25.87 -15.18 -21.48
C HIS A 199 -27.21 -14.40 -21.42
N LYS A 200 -27.50 -13.68 -20.32
CA LYS A 200 -28.84 -13.17 -20.01
C LYS A 200 -29.01 -11.66 -19.92
N PHE A 201 -27.95 -10.87 -20.09
CA PHE A 201 -28.01 -9.42 -19.85
C PHE A 201 -28.34 -8.65 -21.14
N ASN A 202 -27.35 -8.41 -22.00
CA ASN A 202 -27.51 -7.86 -23.36
C ASN A 202 -26.20 -8.10 -24.16
N ALA A 203 -26.11 -7.58 -25.40
CA ALA A 203 -24.92 -7.77 -26.25
C ALA A 203 -23.66 -7.07 -25.72
N ASP A 204 -23.81 -6.04 -24.89
CA ASP A 204 -22.72 -5.20 -24.40
C ASP A 204 -22.17 -5.69 -23.05
N ILE A 205 -23.01 -6.31 -22.21
CA ILE A 205 -22.63 -6.96 -20.95
C ILE A 205 -22.60 -8.46 -21.16
N ASN A 206 -21.40 -9.00 -21.33
CA ASN A 206 -21.18 -10.41 -21.60
C ASN A 206 -20.37 -11.13 -20.51
N GLN A 207 -20.07 -10.45 -19.40
CA GLN A 207 -19.46 -11.03 -18.20
C GLN A 207 -20.21 -10.64 -16.93
N VAL A 208 -20.24 -11.55 -15.96
CA VAL A 208 -20.71 -11.30 -14.60
C VAL A 208 -19.80 -11.92 -13.56
N LEU A 209 -19.83 -11.35 -12.35
CA LEU A 209 -19.20 -11.96 -11.19
C LEU A 209 -20.13 -12.98 -10.53
N SER A 210 -19.57 -14.16 -10.30
CA SER A 210 -20.23 -15.30 -9.67
C SER A 210 -19.28 -15.95 -8.68
N THR A 211 -19.82 -16.49 -7.62
CA THR A 211 -19.14 -17.37 -6.66
C THR A 211 -19.53 -18.84 -6.88
N LYS A 212 -20.62 -19.10 -7.61
CA LYS A 212 -21.08 -20.45 -7.91
C LYS A 212 -20.17 -21.11 -8.95
N TRP A 213 -19.66 -22.29 -8.61
CA TRP A 213 -18.94 -23.15 -9.54
C TRP A 213 -19.89 -24.06 -10.32
N ASP A 214 -19.68 -24.16 -11.63
CA ASP A 214 -20.27 -25.18 -12.48
C ASP A 214 -19.18 -25.71 -13.42
N ARG A 215 -19.14 -27.03 -13.66
CA ARG A 215 -18.14 -27.67 -14.54
C ARG A 215 -18.13 -27.08 -15.94
N ILE A 216 -19.29 -26.58 -16.40
CA ILE A 216 -19.45 -25.92 -17.70
C ILE A 216 -18.72 -24.56 -17.73
N ASN A 217 -18.61 -23.90 -16.58
CA ASN A 217 -18.03 -22.56 -16.46
C ASN A 217 -16.53 -22.56 -16.17
N ALA A 218 -15.92 -23.72 -15.91
CA ALA A 218 -14.51 -23.82 -15.52
C ALA A 218 -13.54 -23.21 -16.55
N GLU A 219 -13.84 -23.34 -17.84
CA GLU A 219 -13.06 -22.74 -18.94
C GLU A 219 -13.24 -21.22 -19.04
N PHE A 220 -14.31 -20.68 -18.45
CA PHE A 220 -14.64 -19.26 -18.44
C PHE A 220 -14.28 -18.59 -17.13
N MET A 221 -13.69 -19.30 -16.16
CA MET A 221 -13.21 -18.71 -14.94
C MET A 221 -11.96 -17.88 -15.24
N SER A 222 -11.98 -16.63 -14.77
CA SER A 222 -10.82 -15.75 -14.85
C SER A 222 -10.50 -15.24 -13.45
N PRO A 223 -9.21 -15.30 -13.04
CA PRO A 223 -8.71 -14.51 -11.93
C PRO A 223 -9.06 -13.03 -12.12
N LEU A 224 -9.11 -12.31 -10.99
CA LEU A 224 -9.23 -10.87 -10.98
C LEU A 224 -7.85 -10.22 -10.98
N GLU A 225 -7.80 -9.05 -11.60
CA GLU A 225 -6.68 -8.13 -11.57
C GLU A 225 -7.18 -6.82 -10.97
N ILE A 226 -6.49 -6.36 -9.94
CA ILE A 226 -6.82 -5.10 -9.27
C ILE A 226 -6.02 -3.99 -9.94
N ILE A 227 -6.73 -2.98 -10.44
CA ILE A 227 -6.13 -1.79 -11.03
C ILE A 227 -6.35 -0.64 -10.08
N PHE A 228 -5.28 -0.15 -9.46
CA PHE A 228 -5.32 1.05 -8.63
C PHE A 228 -5.44 2.28 -9.53
N GLU A 229 -6.46 3.10 -9.28
CA GLU A 229 -6.66 4.35 -10.03
C GLU A 229 -6.10 5.50 -9.19
N GLU A 230 -5.01 6.10 -9.67
CA GLU A 230 -4.46 7.30 -9.05
C GLU A 230 -5.33 8.51 -9.41
N THR A 231 -5.75 9.28 -8.41
CA THR A 231 -6.38 10.59 -8.63
C THR A 231 -5.31 11.61 -9.06
N ALA A 232 -5.73 12.66 -9.78
CA ALA A 232 -4.81 13.70 -10.28
C ALA A 232 -4.17 14.51 -9.14
N GLU A 233 -4.80 14.52 -7.97
CA GLU A 233 -4.26 14.99 -6.71
C GLU A 233 -3.55 13.79 -6.07
N ASP A 234 -2.26 13.91 -5.74
CA ASP A 234 -1.42 12.85 -5.13
C ASP A 234 -1.89 12.44 -3.71
N ASN A 235 -3.19 12.26 -3.50
CA ASN A 235 -3.82 11.92 -2.25
C ASN A 235 -3.70 10.42 -1.98
N LEU A 236 -3.07 10.05 -0.88
CA LEU A 236 -2.89 8.64 -0.50
C LEU A 236 -4.18 8.03 0.07
N SER A 237 -5.07 8.85 0.66
CA SER A 237 -6.26 8.39 1.37
C SER A 237 -7.36 7.86 0.44
N ASP A 238 -7.36 8.31 -0.83
CA ASP A 238 -8.42 7.98 -1.79
C ASP A 238 -8.10 6.69 -2.53
N LEU A 239 -8.19 5.56 -1.83
CA LEU A 239 -7.91 4.25 -2.39
C LEU A 239 -9.09 3.74 -3.22
N ASN A 240 -9.07 4.08 -4.51
CA ASN A 240 -10.01 3.56 -5.48
C ASN A 240 -9.37 2.49 -6.36
N VAL A 241 -10.10 1.39 -6.55
CA VAL A 241 -9.66 0.25 -7.34
C VAL A 241 -10.69 -0.12 -8.39
N ALA A 242 -10.22 -0.61 -9.53
CA ALA A 242 -11.05 -1.29 -10.50
C ALA A 242 -10.82 -2.80 -10.43
N LEU A 243 -11.92 -3.55 -10.40
CA LEU A 243 -11.90 -5.01 -10.53
C LEU A 243 -11.92 -5.36 -12.02
N ARG A 244 -10.87 -6.02 -12.52
CA ARG A 244 -10.76 -6.41 -13.93
C ARG A 244 -10.62 -7.91 -14.08
N SER A 245 -11.31 -8.52 -15.05
CA SER A 245 -11.00 -9.90 -15.44
C SER A 245 -9.62 -9.98 -16.09
N LYS A 246 -8.74 -10.88 -15.63
CA LYS A 246 -7.43 -11.10 -16.25
C LYS A 246 -7.53 -11.57 -17.71
N ASN A 247 -8.39 -12.56 -17.97
CA ASN A 247 -8.50 -13.22 -19.27
C ASN A 247 -9.32 -12.39 -20.27
N PHE A 248 -10.40 -11.77 -19.81
CA PHE A 248 -11.36 -11.08 -20.68
C PHE A 248 -11.24 -9.55 -20.62
N ARG A 249 -10.41 -9.01 -19.72
CA ARG A 249 -10.06 -7.59 -19.59
C ARG A 249 -11.26 -6.65 -19.34
N GLY A 250 -12.43 -7.19 -19.02
CA GLY A 250 -13.61 -6.41 -18.66
C GLY A 250 -13.47 -5.81 -17.27
N TYR A 251 -13.85 -4.54 -17.12
CA TYR A 251 -13.91 -3.84 -15.83
C TYR A 251 -15.31 -4.03 -15.23
N PHE A 252 -15.36 -4.55 -14.01
CA PHE A 252 -16.61 -4.85 -13.33
C PHE A 252 -17.22 -3.62 -12.69
N GLN A 253 -18.50 -3.40 -13.00
CA GLN A 253 -19.29 -2.26 -12.56
C GLN A 253 -20.66 -2.73 -12.05
N ARG A 254 -21.27 -1.91 -11.19
CA ARG A 254 -22.68 -2.05 -10.85
C ARG A 254 -23.56 -1.79 -12.08
N LEU A 255 -24.58 -2.62 -12.26
CA LEU A 255 -25.57 -2.49 -13.32
C LEU A 255 -26.98 -2.26 -12.73
N PRO A 256 -27.38 -1.00 -12.52
CA PRO A 256 -28.68 -0.68 -11.91
C PRO A 256 -29.88 -1.26 -12.67
N GLU A 257 -29.79 -1.32 -13.99
CA GLU A 257 -30.83 -1.86 -14.86
C GLU A 257 -31.00 -3.39 -14.76
N TYR A 258 -30.09 -4.06 -14.07
CA TYR A 258 -30.10 -5.51 -13.85
C TYR A 258 -30.14 -5.88 -12.36
N ASP A 259 -30.93 -5.15 -11.57
CA ASP A 259 -31.07 -5.34 -10.12
C ASP A 259 -29.73 -5.20 -9.38
N ASP A 260 -28.90 -4.24 -9.77
CA ASP A 260 -27.60 -3.98 -9.16
C ASP A 260 -26.61 -5.16 -9.23
N LYS A 261 -26.80 -6.08 -10.18
CA LYS A 261 -25.82 -7.13 -10.50
C LYS A 261 -24.49 -6.53 -10.94
N ILE A 262 -23.42 -7.28 -10.70
CA ILE A 262 -22.08 -6.87 -11.14
C ILE A 262 -21.73 -7.54 -12.46
N GLY A 263 -21.43 -6.72 -13.46
CA GLY A 263 -21.05 -7.20 -14.78
C GLY A 263 -20.00 -6.34 -15.46
N ALA A 264 -19.51 -6.85 -16.58
CA ALA A 264 -18.48 -6.20 -17.38
C ALA A 264 -18.71 -6.41 -18.88
N ASN A 265 -18.18 -5.48 -19.68
CA ASN A 265 -18.08 -5.61 -21.13
C ASN A 265 -16.69 -6.17 -21.50
N SER A 266 -16.64 -7.24 -22.31
CA SER A 266 -15.37 -7.82 -22.80
C SER A 266 -14.56 -6.93 -23.74
N THR A 267 -15.11 -5.82 -24.22
CA THR A 267 -14.34 -4.86 -25.03
C THR A 267 -13.24 -4.16 -24.21
N GLY A 268 -13.33 -4.21 -22.88
CA GLY A 268 -12.36 -3.59 -21.97
C GLY A 268 -12.38 -2.05 -22.02
N ARG A 269 -13.41 -1.45 -22.62
CA ARG A 269 -13.55 0.01 -22.71
C ARG A 269 -13.98 0.58 -21.35
N ARG A 270 -13.28 1.63 -20.93
CA ARG A 270 -13.61 2.46 -19.76
C ARG A 270 -14.53 3.60 -20.22
N GLU A 271 -15.78 3.30 -20.50
CA GLU A 271 -16.70 4.32 -21.04
C GLU A 271 -17.17 5.30 -19.96
N LEU A 272 -17.26 4.87 -18.70
CA LEU A 272 -17.58 5.68 -17.51
C LEU A 272 -16.77 5.21 -16.28
N LYS A 273 -16.60 6.05 -15.25
CA LYS A 273 -15.88 5.70 -13.99
C LYS A 273 -16.71 4.88 -13.00
N ASN A 274 -17.84 4.32 -13.42
CA ASN A 274 -18.74 3.51 -12.59
C ASN A 274 -18.22 2.09 -12.26
N PHE A 275 -16.97 1.77 -12.67
CA PHE A 275 -16.25 0.55 -12.32
C PHE A 275 -15.28 0.73 -11.14
N LEU A 276 -15.16 1.95 -10.60
CA LEU A 276 -14.28 2.25 -9.47
C LEU A 276 -14.98 1.92 -8.16
N TRP A 277 -14.26 1.24 -7.29
CA TRP A 277 -14.67 0.83 -5.95
C TRP A 277 -13.72 1.44 -4.94
N SER A 278 -14.24 2.10 -3.91
CA SER A 278 -13.45 2.42 -2.73
C SER A 278 -13.16 1.14 -1.95
N LEU A 279 -11.95 1.02 -1.43
CA LEU A 279 -11.53 -0.14 -0.67
C LEU A 279 -11.44 0.18 0.83
N GLU A 280 -12.02 -0.67 1.66
CA GLU A 280 -11.93 -0.62 3.11
C GLU A 280 -11.43 -1.95 3.67
N LEU A 281 -10.80 -1.90 4.85
CA LEU A 281 -10.32 -3.05 5.58
C LEU A 281 -11.09 -3.12 6.91
N VAL A 282 -11.76 -4.24 7.19
CA VAL A 282 -12.59 -4.42 8.40
C VAL A 282 -11.75 -4.91 9.57
N ASP A 283 -10.86 -5.85 9.29
CA ASP A 283 -9.87 -6.43 10.18
C ASP A 283 -8.63 -6.82 9.36
N ASP A 284 -7.68 -7.55 9.91
CA ASP A 284 -6.44 -7.89 9.23
C ASP A 284 -6.66 -8.48 7.81
N ASN A 285 -7.72 -9.25 7.53
CA ASN A 285 -7.86 -9.94 6.24
C ASN A 285 -9.12 -9.62 5.43
N HIS A 286 -10.16 -9.03 6.03
CA HIS A 286 -11.42 -8.83 5.32
C HIS A 286 -11.50 -7.47 4.62
N LEU A 287 -11.60 -7.53 3.30
CA LEU A 287 -11.77 -6.39 2.40
C LEU A 287 -13.24 -6.11 2.12
N ILE A 288 -13.57 -4.83 2.03
CA ILE A 288 -14.87 -4.33 1.55
C ILE A 288 -14.63 -3.50 0.31
N PHE A 289 -15.41 -3.77 -0.73
CA PHE A 289 -15.47 -2.93 -1.93
C PHE A 289 -16.79 -2.16 -1.90
N ARG A 290 -16.70 -0.83 -1.97
CA ARG A 290 -17.85 0.06 -1.90
C ARG A 290 -17.94 0.95 -3.12
N GLN A 291 -19.16 1.23 -3.56
CA GLN A 291 -19.46 2.24 -4.56
C GLN A 291 -20.66 3.05 -4.07
N ASP A 292 -20.43 4.31 -3.70
CA ASP A 292 -21.40 5.16 -3.00
C ASP A 292 -21.93 4.46 -1.71
N ASP A 293 -23.26 4.28 -1.60
CA ASP A 293 -23.90 3.59 -0.49
C ASP A 293 -23.94 2.05 -0.66
N TYR A 294 -23.36 1.50 -1.73
CA TYR A 294 -23.49 0.08 -2.07
C TYR A 294 -22.21 -0.70 -1.74
N LEU A 295 -22.37 -1.87 -1.13
CA LEU A 295 -21.28 -2.82 -0.89
C LEU A 295 -21.33 -3.97 -1.91
N LEU A 296 -20.16 -4.41 -2.35
CA LEU A 296 -20.02 -5.59 -3.19
C LEU A 296 -20.28 -6.85 -2.35
N CYS A 297 -21.37 -7.55 -2.60
CA CYS A 297 -21.80 -8.68 -1.78
C CYS A 297 -22.20 -9.89 -2.63
N ARG A 298 -21.99 -11.08 -2.06
CA ARG A 298 -22.53 -12.32 -2.59
C ARG A 298 -24.02 -12.39 -2.26
N GLN A 299 -24.87 -12.65 -3.26
CA GLN A 299 -26.31 -12.92 -3.08
C GLN A 299 -26.75 -14.14 -3.93
N ASP A 300 -28.00 -14.57 -3.73
CA ASP A 300 -28.81 -15.48 -4.55
C ASP A 300 -28.09 -16.26 -5.67
N ALA A 301 -28.13 -17.59 -5.53
CA ALA A 301 -27.57 -18.54 -6.49
C ALA A 301 -26.06 -18.32 -6.80
N GLY A 302 -25.35 -17.63 -5.90
CA GLY A 302 -23.91 -17.39 -5.99
C GLY A 302 -23.56 -16.32 -7.03
N LEU A 303 -24.43 -15.34 -7.25
CA LEU A 303 -24.11 -14.15 -8.04
C LEU A 303 -23.65 -13.02 -7.12
N VAL A 304 -22.89 -12.06 -7.66
CA VAL A 304 -22.40 -10.90 -6.92
C VAL A 304 -23.21 -9.66 -7.32
N TYR A 305 -23.56 -8.86 -6.31
CA TYR A 305 -24.42 -7.68 -6.41
C TYR A 305 -23.78 -6.50 -5.67
N ALA A 306 -24.23 -5.29 -5.97
CA ALA A 306 -24.00 -4.12 -5.15
C ALA A 306 -25.25 -3.88 -4.27
N LEU A 307 -25.12 -3.91 -2.94
CA LEU A 307 -26.26 -3.82 -2.02
C LEU A 307 -26.18 -2.60 -1.10
N LYS A 308 -27.29 -1.84 -1.03
CA LYS A 308 -27.37 -0.55 -0.32
C LYS A 308 -27.64 -0.66 1.18
N GLU A 309 -28.37 -1.67 1.61
CA GLU A 309 -28.80 -1.84 3.02
C GLU A 309 -27.86 -2.80 3.77
N LYS A 310 -26.56 -2.70 3.48
CA LYS A 310 -25.51 -3.52 4.06
C LYS A 310 -24.47 -2.66 4.77
N THR A 311 -23.82 -3.28 5.74
CA THR A 311 -22.78 -2.73 6.57
C THR A 311 -21.48 -3.48 6.34
N ILE A 312 -20.35 -2.88 6.73
CA ILE A 312 -19.04 -3.52 6.64
C ILE A 312 -18.93 -4.80 7.48
N TYR A 313 -19.88 -5.05 8.39
CA TYR A 313 -19.93 -6.24 9.25
C TYR A 313 -20.78 -7.37 8.66
N ASP A 314 -21.48 -7.13 7.55
CA ASP A 314 -22.24 -8.17 6.87
C ASP A 314 -21.29 -9.11 6.13
N SER A 315 -21.22 -10.35 6.61
CA SER A 315 -20.22 -11.33 6.20
C SER A 315 -20.31 -11.73 4.72
N GLU A 316 -21.47 -11.57 4.08
CA GLU A 316 -21.67 -11.75 2.65
C GLU A 316 -21.01 -10.67 1.78
N CYS A 317 -20.61 -9.55 2.38
CA CYS A 317 -19.96 -8.42 1.73
C CYS A 317 -18.45 -8.36 2.01
N GLN A 318 -17.95 -9.23 2.88
CA GLN A 318 -16.53 -9.34 3.23
C GLN A 318 -15.80 -10.30 2.31
N TRP A 319 -14.62 -9.90 1.86
CA TRP A 319 -13.82 -10.64 0.91
C TRP A 319 -12.38 -10.81 1.38
N THR A 320 -11.85 -12.02 1.27
CA THR A 320 -10.44 -12.31 1.53
C THR A 320 -9.72 -12.47 0.19
N ALA A 321 -8.59 -11.79 0.00
CA ALA A 321 -7.81 -11.91 -1.22
C ALA A 321 -6.76 -13.01 -1.09
N GLY A 322 -6.68 -13.90 -2.09
CA GLY A 322 -5.82 -15.06 -2.04
C GLY A 322 -5.47 -15.64 -3.41
N GLU A 323 -4.76 -16.76 -3.39
CA GLU A 323 -4.56 -17.60 -4.57
C GLU A 323 -5.89 -18.09 -5.12
N CYS A 324 -5.95 -18.20 -6.45
CA CYS A 324 -7.06 -18.83 -7.13
C CYS A 324 -7.01 -20.35 -6.93
N ILE A 325 -7.60 -20.81 -5.82
CA ILE A 325 -7.72 -22.22 -5.50
C ILE A 325 -8.90 -22.80 -6.30
N SER A 326 -8.67 -23.94 -6.96
CA SER A 326 -9.77 -24.67 -7.60
C SER A 326 -10.84 -25.04 -6.58
N PRO A 327 -12.14 -24.87 -6.88
CA PRO A 327 -13.24 -25.22 -5.97
C PRO A 327 -13.21 -26.68 -5.49
N ILE A 328 -12.66 -27.61 -6.29
CA ILE A 328 -12.45 -29.01 -5.90
C ILE A 328 -11.50 -29.12 -4.70
N THR A 329 -10.48 -28.27 -4.66
CA THR A 329 -9.53 -28.19 -3.56
C THR A 329 -10.17 -27.56 -2.32
N LEU A 330 -11.03 -26.55 -2.48
CA LEU A 330 -11.81 -25.98 -1.37
C LEU A 330 -12.77 -27.01 -0.74
N ASP A 331 -13.48 -27.80 -1.54
CA ASP A 331 -14.34 -28.89 -1.03
C ASP A 331 -13.54 -29.96 -0.27
N SER A 332 -12.30 -30.24 -0.71
CA SER A 332 -11.41 -31.15 -0.01
C SER A 332 -10.90 -30.60 1.33
N LEU A 333 -10.70 -29.28 1.45
CA LEU A 333 -10.34 -28.60 2.70
C LEU A 333 -11.55 -28.58 3.66
N ARG A 334 -12.75 -28.27 3.14
CA ARG A 334 -14.01 -28.31 3.88
C ARG A 334 -14.28 -29.66 4.55
N ASN A 335 -13.91 -30.75 3.89
CA ASN A 335 -14.09 -32.11 4.42
C ASN A 335 -13.02 -32.51 5.45
N LYS A 336 -11.87 -31.82 5.50
CA LYS A 336 -10.81 -32.08 6.49
C LYS A 336 -11.09 -31.42 7.84
N ASP A 337 -11.72 -30.24 7.85
CA ASP A 337 -12.00 -29.50 9.09
C ASP A 337 -13.30 -29.93 9.79
N ARG A 338 -14.08 -30.82 9.17
CA ARG A 338 -15.13 -31.57 9.86
C ARG A 338 -14.51 -32.67 10.72
N ILE A 339 -14.00 -32.30 11.89
CA ILE A 339 -13.79 -33.26 12.98
C ILE A 339 -15.15 -33.89 13.26
N PRO A 340 -15.31 -35.22 13.17
CA PRO A 340 -16.56 -35.86 13.54
C PRO A 340 -16.76 -35.62 15.04
N ASN A 341 -17.80 -34.85 15.38
CA ASN A 341 -18.34 -34.85 16.74
C ASN A 341 -18.70 -36.31 17.08
N LYS A 342 -17.90 -36.93 17.94
CA LYS A 342 -18.19 -38.22 18.54
C LYS A 342 -19.20 -38.09 19.66
#